data_AF-A0A0M0JZZ8-F1
#
_entry.id   AF-A0A0M0JZZ8-F1
#
_cell.length_a   1.000
_cell.length_b   1.000
_cell.length_c   1.000
_cell.angle_alpha   90.00
_cell.angle_beta   90.00
_cell.angle_gamma   90.00
#
_symmetry.space_group_name_H-M   'P 1'
#
loop_
_entity.id
_entity.type
_entity.pdbx_description
1 polymer ?
#
loop_
_entity_poly.entity_id
_entity_poly.type
_entity_poly.pdbx_seq_one_letter_code
_entity_poly.pdbx_strand_id
1 'polypeptide(L)'
;MNIAPTTTYRDPPSIQIGDPPAVKSISDLLEPIWARRVTAWRRQTRRCIILAEKGDWRAARRMRPADLYVPKTAMLPAARPFEWDLRPWATGGAAVPTRPSSFQSHRGPTSIDVERLHAEWTTGGRTSGFPDEAVIGEVLNGISDDVPALEGSFLCAPHTGALQFFEQAEKRVQAGITAGWSSAHGELPFWPLRVDPYGLVDESARAGKPKYRLTNDHSWPPPATMPIPESIDYLKSLNDAMDRSQWPEAKLIRVHEIAEAAAILQSSGAPVKAAATDAVAYYKQFGRQAREFHRNCAVTADGFVVDHGASLPRRGRPERAGDLR
;
A
#
# COMPACT_ATOMS: atom_id res chain seq x y z
N MET A 1 -5.14 -23.81 20.68
CA MET A 1 -6.08 -22.69 20.88
C MET A 1 -5.48 -21.46 20.21
N ASN A 2 -6.22 -20.78 19.34
CA ASN A 2 -5.78 -19.53 18.71
C ASN A 2 -6.05 -18.39 19.70
N ILE A 3 -5.04 -18.06 20.50
CA ILE A 3 -5.12 -17.01 21.52
C ILE A 3 -4.59 -15.73 20.90
N ALA A 4 -5.36 -14.64 20.99
CA ALA A 4 -4.91 -13.33 20.55
C ALA A 4 -3.68 -12.91 21.35
N PRO A 5 -2.66 -12.30 20.71
CA PRO A 5 -1.47 -11.86 21.41
C PRO A 5 -1.82 -10.76 22.41
N THR A 6 -1.05 -10.68 23.50
CA THR A 6 -1.15 -9.55 24.43
C THR A 6 -0.19 -8.46 23.98
N THR A 7 -0.72 -7.33 23.53
CA THR A 7 0.07 -6.19 23.04
C THR A 7 -0.44 -4.91 23.69
N THR A 8 0.43 -3.89 23.74
CA THR A 8 0.06 -2.56 24.24
C THR A 8 -0.51 -1.70 23.12
N TYR A 9 -1.44 -0.82 23.48
CA TYR A 9 -1.99 0.15 22.54
C TYR A 9 -0.88 0.91 21.78
N ARG A 10 -1.06 1.05 20.46
CA ARG A 10 -0.13 1.74 19.58
C ARG A 10 -0.69 3.12 19.26
N ASP A 11 -0.04 4.15 19.80
CA ASP A 11 -0.37 5.54 19.49
C ASP A 11 -0.15 5.85 18.01
N PRO A 12 -0.93 6.81 17.45
CA PRO A 12 -0.63 7.33 16.14
C PRO A 12 0.80 7.90 16.14
N PRO A 13 1.51 7.78 15.01
CA PRO A 13 2.84 8.35 14.93
C PRO A 13 2.84 9.86 15.12
N SER A 14 3.96 10.43 15.54
CA SER A 14 4.09 11.87 15.75
C SER A 14 3.99 12.66 14.44
N ILE A 15 3.54 13.90 14.56
CA ILE A 15 3.62 14.89 13.47
C ILE A 15 5.08 15.25 13.19
N GLN A 16 5.36 15.66 11.96
CA GLN A 16 6.67 16.19 11.59
C GLN A 16 6.88 17.57 12.22
N ILE A 17 8.05 17.79 12.84
CA ILE A 17 8.39 19.01 13.58
C ILE A 17 9.28 19.92 12.72
N GLY A 18 9.04 21.22 12.78
CA GLY A 18 9.83 22.25 12.10
C GLY A 18 8.97 23.20 11.26
N ASP A 19 9.59 24.24 10.73
CA ASP A 19 8.94 25.21 9.84
C ASP A 19 9.16 24.80 8.37
N PRO A 20 8.16 24.22 7.69
CA PRO A 20 8.32 23.75 6.33
C PRO A 20 8.48 24.93 5.36
N PRO A 21 9.40 24.87 4.38
CA PRO A 21 9.49 25.89 3.33
C PRO A 21 8.23 25.88 2.45
N ALA A 22 7.97 26.99 1.76
CA ALA A 22 6.91 27.05 0.76
C ALA A 22 7.33 26.30 -0.53
N VAL A 23 6.89 25.06 -0.67
CA VAL A 23 7.16 24.24 -1.86
C VAL A 23 5.96 24.28 -2.80
N LYS A 24 6.05 25.01 -3.92
CA LYS A 24 4.94 25.19 -4.88
C LYS A 24 5.13 24.44 -6.19
N SER A 25 6.31 23.87 -6.39
CA SER A 25 6.67 23.15 -7.60
C SER A 25 7.74 22.09 -7.33
N ILE A 26 7.97 21.22 -8.32
CA ILE A 26 9.06 20.23 -8.26
C ILE A 26 10.44 20.89 -8.18
N SER A 27 10.59 22.11 -8.67
CA SER A 27 11.84 22.88 -8.60
C SER A 27 12.13 23.46 -7.22
N ASP A 28 11.11 23.62 -6.38
CA ASP A 28 11.26 24.00 -4.96
C ASP A 28 11.56 22.78 -4.06
N LEU A 29 11.49 21.58 -4.64
CA LEU A 29 11.61 20.31 -3.95
C LEU A 29 12.92 19.59 -4.26
N LEU A 30 13.31 19.58 -5.55
CA LEU A 30 14.42 18.81 -6.08
C LEU A 30 15.46 19.71 -6.75
N GLU A 31 16.70 19.26 -6.71
CA GLU A 31 17.74 19.85 -7.53
C GLU A 31 17.37 19.81 -9.04
N PRO A 32 17.80 20.80 -9.84
CA PRO A 32 17.35 20.95 -11.24
C PRO A 32 17.58 19.74 -12.13
N ILE A 33 18.64 18.97 -11.91
CA ILE A 33 18.91 17.75 -12.67
C ILE A 33 17.85 16.66 -12.37
N TRP A 34 17.48 16.50 -11.10
CA TRP A 34 16.50 15.50 -10.66
C TRP A 34 15.08 15.89 -11.02
N ALA A 35 14.71 17.17 -10.91
CA ALA A 35 13.43 17.70 -11.39
C ALA A 35 13.22 17.40 -12.89
N ARG A 36 14.27 17.58 -13.71
CA ARG A 36 14.24 17.24 -15.15
C ARG A 36 14.08 15.74 -15.38
N ARG A 37 14.81 14.90 -14.65
CA ARG A 37 14.72 13.43 -14.78
C ARG A 37 13.33 12.91 -14.42
N VAL A 38 12.75 13.37 -13.31
CA VAL A 38 11.38 13.00 -12.92
C VAL A 38 10.36 13.45 -13.97
N THR A 39 10.48 14.67 -14.47
CA THR A 39 9.60 15.18 -15.53
C THR A 39 9.71 14.38 -16.83
N ALA A 40 10.94 14.05 -17.25
CA ALA A 40 11.18 13.23 -18.43
C ALA A 40 10.60 11.81 -18.27
N TRP A 41 10.84 11.20 -17.10
CA TRP A 41 10.29 9.89 -16.76
C TRP A 41 8.76 9.89 -16.83
N ARG A 42 8.09 10.86 -16.18
CA ARG A 42 6.62 11.00 -16.22
C ARG A 42 6.09 11.12 -17.65
N ARG A 43 6.72 11.96 -18.47
CA ARG A 43 6.34 12.14 -19.88
C ARG A 43 6.50 10.85 -20.69
N GLN A 44 7.59 10.11 -20.48
CA GLN A 44 7.84 8.84 -21.17
C GLN A 44 6.86 7.75 -20.71
N THR A 45 6.61 7.64 -19.40
CA THR A 45 5.62 6.71 -18.84
C THR A 45 4.23 6.97 -19.43
N ARG A 46 3.80 8.23 -19.49
CA ARG A 46 2.52 8.61 -20.10
C ARG A 46 2.42 8.17 -21.56
N ARG A 47 3.46 8.43 -22.36
CA ARG A 47 3.51 8.00 -23.77
C ARG A 47 3.49 6.48 -23.92
N CYS A 48 4.21 5.77 -23.06
CA CYS A 48 4.19 4.30 -23.00
C CYS A 48 2.77 3.79 -22.75
N ILE A 49 2.06 4.31 -21.76
CA ILE A 49 0.70 3.86 -21.42
C ILE A 49 -0.30 4.21 -22.54
N ILE A 50 -0.22 5.40 -23.15
CA ILE A 50 -1.08 5.79 -24.29
C ILE A 50 -0.89 4.85 -25.49
N LEU A 51 0.31 4.31 -25.71
CA LEU A 51 0.51 3.31 -26.77
C LEU A 51 -0.22 1.99 -26.46
N ALA A 52 -0.22 1.57 -25.20
CA ALA A 52 -0.94 0.38 -24.75
C ALA A 52 -2.47 0.57 -24.86
N GLU A 53 -2.96 1.76 -24.49
CA GLU A 53 -4.35 2.18 -24.66
C GLU A 53 -4.81 2.09 -26.13
N LYS A 54 -3.95 2.49 -27.06
CA LYS A 54 -4.18 2.38 -28.51
C LYS A 54 -4.05 0.94 -29.05
N GLY A 55 -3.80 -0.05 -28.20
CA GLY A 55 -3.64 -1.46 -28.56
C GLY A 55 -2.23 -1.86 -29.01
N ASP A 56 -1.26 -0.94 -29.09
CA ASP A 56 0.13 -1.26 -29.44
C ASP A 56 0.98 -1.50 -28.19
N TRP A 57 0.65 -2.57 -27.46
CA TRP A 57 1.38 -2.94 -26.25
C TRP A 57 2.84 -3.31 -26.52
N ARG A 58 3.21 -3.72 -27.75
CA ARG A 58 4.59 -4.04 -28.11
C ARG A 58 5.42 -2.76 -28.22
N ALA A 59 4.88 -1.71 -28.85
CA ALA A 59 5.51 -0.40 -28.84
C ALA A 59 5.54 0.20 -27.42
N ALA A 60 4.47 0.05 -26.64
CA ALA A 60 4.44 0.44 -25.23
C ALA A 60 5.59 -0.23 -24.45
N ARG A 61 5.73 -1.55 -24.55
CA ARG A 61 6.82 -2.31 -23.90
C ARG A 61 8.20 -1.79 -24.29
N ARG A 62 8.45 -1.48 -25.57
CA ARG A 62 9.73 -0.91 -26.04
C ARG A 62 9.96 0.51 -25.52
N MET A 63 8.89 1.30 -25.36
CA MET A 63 8.94 2.68 -24.88
C MET A 63 8.97 2.79 -23.35
N ARG A 64 8.63 1.71 -22.63
CA ARG A 64 8.58 1.66 -21.17
C ARG A 64 9.87 2.26 -20.59
N PRO A 65 9.79 3.33 -19.78
CA PRO A 65 10.98 3.93 -19.23
C PRO A 65 11.67 2.93 -18.29
N ALA A 66 12.98 3.10 -18.16
CA ALA A 66 13.71 2.48 -17.07
C ALA A 66 13.16 2.97 -15.72
N ASP A 67 13.26 2.11 -14.72
CA ASP A 67 12.88 2.46 -13.36
C ASP A 67 13.80 3.59 -12.86
N LEU A 68 13.23 4.54 -12.12
CA LEU A 68 13.96 5.71 -11.65
C LEU A 68 13.94 5.76 -10.13
N TYR A 69 15.11 5.65 -9.52
CA TYR A 69 15.32 5.98 -8.11
C TYR A 69 15.88 7.40 -7.98
N VAL A 70 15.29 8.19 -7.08
CA VAL A 70 15.72 9.55 -6.74
C VAL A 70 16.06 9.58 -5.26
N PRO A 71 17.34 9.67 -4.88
CA PRO A 71 17.75 9.61 -3.48
C PRO A 71 17.25 10.84 -2.72
N LYS A 72 17.08 10.73 -1.40
CA LYS A 72 16.70 11.86 -0.54
C LYS A 72 17.70 13.03 -0.59
N THR A 73 18.98 12.74 -0.88
CA THR A 73 20.01 13.76 -1.09
C THR A 73 19.72 14.67 -2.29
N ALA A 74 18.95 14.20 -3.28
CA ALA A 74 18.50 14.99 -4.44
C ALA A 74 17.47 16.08 -4.10
N MET A 75 16.87 16.03 -2.91
CA MET A 75 15.98 17.09 -2.43
C MET A 75 16.78 18.32 -2.03
N LEU A 76 16.18 19.51 -2.25
CA LEU A 76 16.75 20.75 -1.76
C LEU A 76 16.86 20.70 -0.21
N PRO A 77 17.96 21.22 0.39
CA PRO A 77 18.23 21.04 1.81
C PRO A 77 17.10 21.45 2.75
N ALA A 78 16.38 22.54 2.45
CA ALA A 78 15.26 23.02 3.27
C ALA A 78 14.04 22.09 3.21
N ALA A 79 13.82 21.39 2.09
CA ALA A 79 12.67 20.51 1.91
C ALA A 79 12.94 19.08 2.39
N ARG A 80 14.22 18.65 2.41
CA ARG A 80 14.67 17.29 2.75
C ARG A 80 14.21 16.73 4.11
N PRO A 81 14.03 17.53 5.19
CA PRO A 81 13.60 17.00 6.48
C PRO A 81 12.16 16.47 6.48
N PHE A 82 11.35 16.83 5.48
CA PHE A 82 9.93 16.54 5.47
C PHE A 82 9.54 15.49 4.42
N GLU A 83 8.56 14.65 4.76
CA GLU A 83 7.73 13.92 3.80
C GLU A 83 6.55 14.82 3.42
N TRP A 84 6.31 15.02 2.14
CA TRP A 84 5.42 16.04 1.58
C TRP A 84 4.16 15.45 0.97
N ASP A 85 3.03 16.07 1.29
CA ASP A 85 1.79 16.03 0.54
C ASP A 85 1.80 17.14 -0.51
N LEU A 86 1.87 16.74 -1.78
CA LEU A 86 1.94 17.62 -2.94
C LEU A 86 0.57 17.86 -3.58
N ARG A 87 -0.49 17.18 -3.11
CA ARG A 87 -1.86 17.33 -3.64
C ARG A 87 -2.36 18.79 -3.69
N PRO A 88 -2.00 19.69 -2.75
CA PRO A 88 -2.38 21.10 -2.85
C PRO A 88 -1.92 21.81 -4.14
N TRP A 89 -0.88 21.32 -4.82
CA TRP A 89 -0.44 21.90 -6.10
C TRP A 89 -1.55 21.91 -7.16
N ALA A 90 -2.45 20.92 -7.14
CA ALA A 90 -3.54 20.81 -8.09
C ALA A 90 -4.52 22.00 -8.05
N THR A 91 -4.57 22.73 -6.93
CA THR A 91 -5.41 23.93 -6.72
C THR A 91 -4.58 25.20 -6.55
N GLY A 92 -3.27 25.16 -6.88
CA GLY A 92 -2.36 26.29 -6.76
C GLY A 92 -1.83 26.55 -5.34
N GLY A 93 -2.11 25.66 -4.39
CA GLY A 93 -1.59 25.71 -3.03
C GLY A 93 -0.12 25.26 -2.93
N ALA A 94 0.54 25.57 -1.82
CA ALA A 94 1.85 25.00 -1.49
C ALA A 94 1.69 23.59 -0.91
N ALA A 95 2.68 22.73 -1.15
CA ALA A 95 2.77 21.44 -0.49
C ALA A 95 2.87 21.61 1.02
N VAL A 96 2.41 20.61 1.75
CA VAL A 96 2.45 20.57 3.22
C VAL A 96 3.09 19.27 3.67
N PRO A 97 3.75 19.22 4.84
CA PRO A 97 4.20 17.95 5.39
C PRO A 97 3.03 16.96 5.55
N THR A 98 3.25 15.68 5.22
CA THR A 98 2.28 14.62 5.47
C THR A 98 1.94 14.58 6.96
N ARG A 99 0.67 14.29 7.25
CA ARG A 99 0.16 14.22 8.62
C ARG A 99 -0.32 12.81 8.93
N PRO A 100 0.01 12.27 10.12
CA PRO A 100 -0.51 10.99 10.56
C PRO A 100 -2.03 11.07 10.73
N SER A 101 -2.73 10.01 10.36
CA SER A 101 -4.10 9.79 10.78
C SER A 101 -4.15 9.38 12.24
N SER A 102 -5.21 9.82 12.92
CA SER A 102 -5.48 9.59 14.33
C SER A 102 -6.98 9.66 14.60
N PHE A 103 -7.44 8.83 15.53
CA PHE A 103 -8.79 8.89 16.08
C PHE A 103 -9.06 10.15 16.93
N GLN A 104 -8.08 10.99 17.24
CA GLN A 104 -8.36 12.20 18.04
C GLN A 104 -8.32 13.49 17.22
N SER A 105 -7.64 13.50 16.08
CA SER A 105 -7.36 14.76 15.35
C SER A 105 -7.69 14.68 13.86
N HIS A 106 -7.09 13.73 13.14
CA HIS A 106 -7.19 13.64 11.69
C HIS A 106 -7.63 12.24 11.26
N ARG A 107 -8.91 12.06 10.93
CA ARG A 107 -9.42 10.75 10.47
C ARG A 107 -8.80 10.36 9.13
N GLY A 108 -8.24 9.15 9.07
CA GLY A 108 -7.91 8.49 7.82
C GLY A 108 -9.16 7.86 7.16
N PRO A 109 -9.11 7.60 5.85
CA PRO A 109 -10.16 6.86 5.14
C PRO A 109 -10.25 5.42 5.65
N THR A 110 -11.43 4.98 6.06
CA THR A 110 -11.70 3.60 6.52
C THR A 110 -13.17 3.28 6.30
N SER A 111 -13.49 2.01 6.07
CA SER A 111 -14.87 1.51 6.00
C SER A 111 -15.35 0.95 7.35
N ILE A 112 -14.47 0.87 8.34
CA ILE A 112 -14.79 0.43 9.70
C ILE A 112 -15.45 1.59 10.47
N ASP A 113 -16.50 1.28 11.23
CA ASP A 113 -17.09 2.19 12.21
C ASP A 113 -16.17 2.31 13.44
N VAL A 114 -15.16 3.17 13.32
CA VAL A 114 -14.12 3.38 14.35
C VAL A 114 -14.67 4.06 15.60
N GLU A 115 -15.75 4.84 15.49
CA GLU A 115 -16.41 5.47 16.64
C GLU A 115 -17.07 4.41 17.52
N ARG A 116 -17.82 3.49 16.89
CA ARG A 116 -18.41 2.36 17.59
C ARG A 116 -17.35 1.44 18.18
N LEU A 117 -16.28 1.14 17.43
CA LEU A 117 -15.17 0.34 17.94
C LEU A 117 -14.56 0.97 19.20
N HIS A 118 -14.29 2.27 19.17
CA HIS A 118 -13.73 2.99 20.30
C HIS A 118 -14.68 3.00 21.51
N ALA A 119 -15.98 3.20 21.29
CA ALA A 119 -16.98 3.13 22.34
C ALA A 119 -17.06 1.72 22.97
N GLU A 120 -17.15 0.67 22.15
CA GLU A 120 -17.18 -0.72 22.65
C GLU A 120 -15.90 -1.09 23.42
N TRP A 121 -14.74 -0.56 23.03
CA TRP A 121 -13.48 -0.81 23.70
C TRP A 121 -13.38 -0.09 25.04
N THR A 122 -13.85 1.16 25.12
CA THR A 122 -13.66 2.02 26.30
C THR A 122 -14.77 1.89 27.34
N THR A 123 -15.98 1.47 26.97
CA THR A 123 -17.16 1.44 27.87
C THR A 123 -17.58 0.02 28.30
N GLY A 124 -16.69 -0.98 28.23
CA GLY A 124 -17.04 -2.33 28.67
C GLY A 124 -17.84 -3.16 27.65
N GLY A 125 -17.76 -2.82 26.35
CA GLY A 125 -18.42 -3.54 25.26
C GLY A 125 -17.70 -4.82 24.82
N ARG A 126 -18.00 -5.32 23.62
CA ARG A 126 -17.49 -6.62 23.11
C ARG A 126 -15.97 -6.68 22.93
N THR A 127 -15.35 -5.52 22.70
CA THR A 127 -13.90 -5.37 22.52
C THR A 127 -13.21 -4.93 23.80
N SER A 128 -13.94 -4.67 24.88
CA SER A 128 -13.36 -4.34 26.19
C SER A 128 -12.53 -5.52 26.70
N GLY A 129 -11.30 -5.23 27.10
CA GLY A 129 -10.35 -6.26 27.54
C GLY A 129 -9.83 -7.16 26.42
N PHE A 130 -10.00 -6.76 25.15
CA PHE A 130 -9.34 -7.45 24.04
C PHE A 130 -7.81 -7.34 24.19
N PRO A 131 -7.05 -8.46 24.22
CA PRO A 131 -5.66 -8.45 24.66
C PRO A 131 -4.68 -7.82 23.66
N ASP A 132 -5.02 -7.79 22.37
CA ASP A 132 -4.18 -7.16 21.34
C ASP A 132 -4.59 -5.70 21.18
N GLU A 133 -4.17 -4.83 22.10
CA GLU A 133 -4.52 -3.40 22.04
C GLU A 133 -3.83 -2.68 20.88
N ALA A 134 -2.70 -3.20 20.38
CA ALA A 134 -1.99 -2.63 19.24
C ALA A 134 -2.85 -2.67 17.98
N VAL A 135 -3.58 -3.76 17.71
CA VAL A 135 -4.48 -3.81 16.54
C VAL A 135 -5.67 -2.86 16.70
N ILE A 136 -6.16 -2.64 17.92
CA ILE A 136 -7.19 -1.61 18.17
C ILE A 136 -6.65 -0.23 17.80
N GLY A 137 -5.44 0.12 18.26
CA GLY A 137 -4.76 1.36 17.89
C GLY A 137 -4.55 1.50 16.39
N GLU A 138 -4.17 0.44 15.69
CA GLU A 138 -3.98 0.45 14.23
C GLU A 138 -5.30 0.61 13.46
N VAL A 139 -6.39 -0.01 13.91
CA VAL A 139 -7.71 0.16 13.27
C VAL A 139 -8.25 1.59 13.50
N LEU A 140 -8.05 2.15 14.69
CA LEU A 140 -8.50 3.49 15.04
C LEU A 140 -7.69 4.60 14.34
N ASN A 141 -6.37 4.44 14.28
CA ASN A 141 -5.46 5.48 13.81
C ASN A 141 -4.97 5.27 12.36
N GLY A 142 -5.27 4.11 11.75
CA GLY A 142 -4.78 3.70 10.45
C GLY A 142 -3.62 2.73 10.56
N ILE A 143 -3.67 1.67 9.75
CA ILE A 143 -2.71 0.57 9.76
C ILE A 143 -1.37 1.02 9.16
N SER A 144 -0.30 0.87 9.95
CA SER A 144 1.10 1.06 9.54
C SER A 144 1.50 -0.02 8.54
N ASP A 145 2.37 0.30 7.58
CA ASP A 145 2.98 -0.72 6.74
C ASP A 145 4.26 -1.34 7.28
N ASP A 146 4.74 -0.84 8.43
CA ASP A 146 5.96 -1.27 9.11
C ASP A 146 7.21 -1.25 8.20
N VAL A 147 7.17 -0.44 7.12
CA VAL A 147 8.34 -0.11 6.31
C VAL A 147 9.04 1.09 6.96
N PRO A 148 10.38 1.12 7.01
CA PRO A 148 11.11 2.33 7.41
C PRO A 148 10.74 3.54 6.55
N ALA A 149 11.05 4.74 7.05
CA ALA A 149 10.91 5.96 6.25
C ALA A 149 11.67 5.82 4.92
N LEU A 150 11.10 6.41 3.86
CA LEU A 150 11.70 6.31 2.54
C LEU A 150 12.94 7.21 2.46
N GLU A 151 14.09 6.63 2.13
CA GLU A 151 15.33 7.37 1.86
C GLU A 151 15.43 7.86 0.41
N GLY A 152 14.31 7.88 -0.31
CA GLY A 152 14.21 8.37 -1.68
C GLY A 152 12.90 7.96 -2.34
N SER A 153 12.65 8.51 -3.54
CA SER A 153 11.52 8.14 -4.38
C SER A 153 11.91 7.03 -5.35
N PHE A 154 11.00 6.11 -5.61
CA PHE A 154 11.17 5.07 -6.62
C PHE A 154 9.98 5.10 -7.57
N LEU A 155 10.26 5.26 -8.86
CA LEU A 155 9.26 5.43 -9.91
C LEU A 155 9.36 4.28 -10.90
N CYS A 156 8.35 3.42 -10.93
CA CYS A 156 8.27 2.28 -11.83
C CYS A 156 7.01 2.34 -12.70
N ALA A 157 7.17 2.04 -13.98
CA ALA A 157 6.05 1.98 -14.93
C ALA A 157 5.34 0.61 -14.83
N PRO A 158 4.09 0.46 -15.28
CA PRO A 158 3.39 -0.82 -15.21
C PRO A 158 4.15 -1.95 -15.88
N HIS A 159 3.95 -3.18 -15.39
CA HIS A 159 4.56 -4.37 -15.98
C HIS A 159 3.99 -4.64 -17.38
N THR A 160 4.73 -5.38 -18.19
CA THR A 160 4.31 -5.71 -19.57
C THR A 160 2.93 -6.36 -19.62
N GLY A 161 2.58 -7.20 -18.63
CA GLY A 161 1.25 -7.81 -18.55
C GLY A 161 0.11 -6.79 -18.42
N ALA A 162 0.31 -5.71 -17.67
CA ALA A 162 -0.68 -4.63 -17.59
C ALA A 162 -0.77 -3.84 -18.89
N LEU A 163 0.35 -3.64 -19.60
CA LEU A 163 0.34 -2.99 -20.92
C LEU A 163 -0.35 -3.86 -21.99
N GLN A 164 -0.14 -5.17 -21.96
CA GLN A 164 -0.76 -6.11 -22.90
C GLN A 164 -2.28 -6.19 -22.74
N PHE A 165 -2.75 -6.15 -21.49
CA PHE A 165 -4.17 -6.22 -21.14
C PHE A 165 -4.65 -4.88 -20.55
N PHE A 166 -4.33 -3.79 -21.25
CA PHE A 166 -4.53 -2.43 -20.75
C PHE A 166 -5.97 -2.17 -20.32
N GLU A 167 -6.95 -2.46 -21.18
CA GLU A 167 -8.36 -2.21 -20.89
C GLU A 167 -8.83 -2.93 -19.61
N GLN A 168 -8.40 -4.18 -19.41
CA GLN A 168 -8.74 -4.94 -18.22
C GLN A 168 -8.01 -4.40 -16.98
N ALA A 169 -6.75 -3.97 -17.11
CA ALA A 169 -5.99 -3.36 -16.03
C ALA A 169 -6.62 -2.03 -15.59
N GLU A 170 -6.93 -1.15 -16.55
CA GLU A 170 -7.56 0.15 -16.31
C GLU A 170 -8.94 0.00 -15.64
N LYS A 171 -9.79 -0.90 -16.13
CA LYS A 171 -11.07 -1.21 -15.48
C LYS A 171 -10.92 -1.60 -14.01
N ARG A 172 -9.85 -2.34 -13.65
CA ARG A 172 -9.59 -2.75 -12.26
C ARG A 172 -9.06 -1.61 -11.41
N VAL A 173 -8.17 -0.78 -11.96
CA VAL A 173 -7.71 0.44 -11.29
C VAL A 173 -8.90 1.37 -11.01
N GLN A 174 -9.74 1.61 -12.01
CA GLN A 174 -10.93 2.45 -11.89
C GLN A 174 -11.94 1.88 -10.89
N ALA A 175 -12.14 0.55 -10.86
CA ALA A 175 -12.99 -0.08 -9.85
C ALA A 175 -12.52 0.20 -8.42
N GLY A 176 -11.20 0.21 -8.18
CA GLY A 176 -10.64 0.57 -6.86
C GLY A 176 -10.90 2.04 -6.49
N ILE A 177 -10.84 2.94 -7.47
CA ILE A 177 -11.16 4.36 -7.29
C ILE A 177 -12.65 4.54 -6.99
N THR A 178 -13.53 3.93 -7.79
CA THR A 178 -14.99 4.00 -7.61
C THR A 178 -15.44 3.39 -6.27
N ALA A 179 -14.75 2.34 -5.80
CA ALA A 179 -15.01 1.75 -4.49
C ALA A 179 -14.50 2.60 -3.30
N GLY A 180 -13.80 3.71 -3.56
CA GLY A 180 -13.23 4.58 -2.52
C GLY A 180 -11.96 4.04 -1.87
N TRP A 181 -11.38 2.94 -2.37
CA TRP A 181 -10.15 2.37 -1.84
C TRP A 181 -8.89 3.10 -2.30
N SER A 182 -8.99 3.84 -3.40
CA SER A 182 -7.86 4.57 -3.99
C SER A 182 -8.33 5.90 -4.53
N SER A 183 -7.41 6.85 -4.74
CA SER A 183 -7.73 8.10 -5.44
C SER A 183 -6.73 8.40 -6.54
N ALA A 184 -7.23 9.01 -7.62
CA ALA A 184 -6.45 9.43 -8.78
C ALA A 184 -5.99 10.88 -8.66
N HIS A 185 -4.77 11.16 -9.13
CA HIS A 185 -4.11 12.46 -9.08
C HIS A 185 -3.39 12.72 -10.40
N GLY A 186 -3.64 13.85 -11.05
CA GLY A 186 -2.98 14.17 -12.32
C GLY A 186 -1.49 14.52 -12.18
N GLU A 187 -1.14 15.11 -11.04
CA GLU A 187 0.22 15.49 -10.67
C GLU A 187 0.80 14.54 -9.61
N LEU A 188 2.09 14.70 -9.31
CA LEU A 188 2.75 13.97 -8.22
C LEU A 188 1.97 14.22 -6.91
N PRO A 189 1.46 13.18 -6.23
CA PRO A 189 0.64 13.38 -5.04
C PRO A 189 1.47 13.56 -3.77
N PHE A 190 2.67 12.99 -3.71
CA PHE A 190 3.54 13.03 -2.53
C PHE A 190 5.02 13.05 -2.91
N TRP A 191 5.88 13.35 -1.93
CA TRP A 191 7.32 13.14 -2.03
C TRP A 191 8.02 12.99 -0.67
N PRO A 192 8.91 12.01 -0.45
CA PRO A 192 9.29 10.95 -1.37
C PRO A 192 8.10 10.05 -1.76
N LEU A 193 8.15 9.48 -2.96
CA LEU A 193 7.05 8.71 -3.54
C LEU A 193 7.53 7.32 -3.97
N ARG A 194 6.81 6.27 -3.55
CA ARG A 194 6.99 4.90 -4.04
C ARG A 194 5.87 4.57 -5.03
N VAL A 195 6.25 4.41 -6.29
CA VAL A 195 5.39 3.90 -7.37
C VAL A 195 5.85 2.50 -7.73
N ASP A 196 5.15 1.51 -7.21
CA ASP A 196 5.41 0.11 -7.55
C ASP A 196 4.73 -0.25 -8.88
N PRO A 197 5.33 -1.13 -9.69
CA PRO A 197 4.67 -1.60 -10.88
C PRO A 197 3.48 -2.49 -10.52
N TYR A 198 2.45 -2.45 -11.36
CA TYR A 198 1.38 -3.43 -11.33
C TYR A 198 1.36 -4.25 -12.61
N GLY A 199 0.90 -5.49 -12.49
CA GLY A 199 0.64 -6.40 -13.58
C GLY A 199 -0.82 -6.83 -13.64
N LEU A 200 -1.17 -7.52 -14.71
CA LEU A 200 -2.44 -8.23 -14.83
C LEU A 200 -2.17 -9.71 -15.08
N VAL A 201 -2.80 -10.56 -14.28
CA VAL A 201 -2.77 -12.02 -14.45
C VAL A 201 -4.09 -12.48 -15.04
N ASP A 202 -4.01 -13.18 -16.17
CA ASP A 202 -5.14 -13.90 -16.76
C ASP A 202 -5.30 -15.25 -16.06
N GLU A 203 -6.36 -15.40 -15.26
CA GLU A 203 -6.72 -16.63 -14.57
C GLU A 203 -7.90 -17.35 -15.26
N SER A 204 -8.27 -16.93 -16.47
CA SER A 204 -9.51 -17.39 -17.12
C SER A 204 -9.53 -18.89 -17.37
N ALA A 205 -8.39 -19.46 -17.79
CA ALA A 205 -8.24 -20.90 -17.99
C ALA A 205 -8.46 -21.69 -16.68
N ARG A 206 -7.91 -21.22 -15.56
CA ARG A 206 -8.09 -21.84 -14.23
C ARG A 206 -9.52 -21.68 -13.72
N ALA A 207 -10.15 -20.54 -14.00
CA ALA A 207 -11.47 -20.21 -13.50
C ALA A 207 -12.63 -20.76 -14.35
N GLY A 208 -12.35 -21.26 -15.57
CA GLY A 208 -13.37 -21.66 -16.54
C GLY A 208 -14.24 -20.51 -17.06
N LYS A 209 -13.86 -19.25 -16.76
CA LYS A 209 -14.58 -18.02 -17.14
C LYS A 209 -13.62 -16.83 -17.14
N PRO A 210 -13.90 -15.75 -17.90
CA PRO A 210 -13.05 -14.57 -17.92
C PRO A 210 -12.73 -14.05 -16.51
N LYS A 211 -11.46 -14.12 -16.11
CA LYS A 211 -11.00 -13.71 -14.78
C LYS A 211 -9.62 -13.09 -14.87
N TYR A 212 -9.58 -11.77 -14.71
CA TYR A 212 -8.35 -10.98 -14.68
C TYR A 212 -8.13 -10.39 -13.29
N ARG A 213 -6.92 -10.57 -12.75
CA ARG A 213 -6.53 -10.04 -11.44
C ARG A 213 -5.40 -9.03 -11.58
N LEU A 214 -5.65 -7.81 -11.10
CA LEU A 214 -4.62 -6.78 -10.94
C LEU A 214 -3.72 -7.17 -9.76
N THR A 215 -2.41 -7.06 -9.94
CA THR A 215 -1.42 -7.37 -8.90
C THR A 215 -0.42 -6.23 -8.78
N ASN A 216 -0.40 -5.57 -7.62
CA ASN A 216 0.69 -4.65 -7.28
C ASN A 216 1.91 -5.47 -6.86
N ASP A 217 3.06 -5.17 -7.44
CA ASP A 217 4.29 -5.90 -7.20
C ASP A 217 5.14 -5.20 -6.14
N HIS A 218 4.79 -5.44 -4.86
CA HIS A 218 5.53 -4.94 -3.71
C HIS A 218 6.87 -5.66 -3.47
N SER A 219 7.19 -6.66 -4.29
CA SER A 219 8.49 -7.34 -4.31
C SER A 219 9.43 -6.74 -5.37
N TRP A 220 9.00 -5.68 -6.05
CA TRP A 220 9.82 -4.90 -6.97
C TRP A 220 10.53 -3.72 -6.24
N PRO A 221 11.78 -3.38 -6.58
CA PRO A 221 12.65 -4.03 -7.56
C PRO A 221 13.22 -5.36 -7.03
N PRO A 222 13.62 -6.29 -7.91
CA PRO A 222 14.30 -7.50 -7.49
C PRO A 222 15.60 -7.17 -6.74
N PRO A 223 16.05 -8.05 -5.82
CA PRO A 223 17.29 -7.84 -5.09
C PRO A 223 18.47 -7.54 -6.02
N ALA A 224 19.34 -6.62 -5.62
CA ALA A 224 20.55 -6.23 -6.35
C ALA A 224 20.34 -5.63 -7.76
N THR A 225 19.14 -5.12 -8.09
CA THR A 225 18.86 -4.57 -9.45
C THR A 225 18.74 -3.05 -9.51
N MET A 226 18.40 -2.38 -8.40
CA MET A 226 18.26 -0.93 -8.36
C MET A 226 19.32 -0.31 -7.45
N PRO A 227 20.41 0.25 -8.01
CA PRO A 227 21.46 0.86 -7.20
C PRO A 227 20.97 2.14 -6.54
N ILE A 228 21.42 2.37 -5.30
CA ILE A 228 21.24 3.63 -4.59
C ILE A 228 22.47 4.51 -4.90
N PRO A 229 22.31 5.71 -5.49
CA PRO A 229 23.43 6.63 -5.68
C PRO A 229 24.17 6.88 -4.36
N GLU A 230 25.49 6.90 -4.42
CA GLU A 230 26.36 7.15 -3.26
C GLU A 230 26.33 6.06 -2.16
N SER A 231 25.72 4.90 -2.44
CA SER A 231 25.74 3.73 -1.54
C SER A 231 26.22 2.48 -2.26
N ILE A 232 26.79 1.53 -1.50
CA ILE A 232 27.09 0.17 -1.96
C ILE A 232 25.85 -0.75 -1.92
N ASP A 233 24.78 -0.29 -1.27
CA ASP A 233 23.53 -1.02 -1.14
C ASP A 233 22.60 -0.82 -2.34
N TYR A 234 21.61 -1.70 -2.42
CA TYR A 234 20.54 -1.64 -3.41
C TYR A 234 19.21 -1.31 -2.75
N LEU A 235 18.34 -0.65 -3.50
CA LEU A 235 17.00 -0.33 -3.03
C LEU A 235 16.23 -1.62 -2.76
N LYS A 236 15.73 -1.76 -1.53
CA LYS A 236 14.87 -2.88 -1.14
C LYS A 236 13.46 -2.72 -1.73
N SER A 237 12.82 -3.84 -2.03
CA SER A 237 11.37 -3.89 -2.27
C SER A 237 10.60 -3.55 -0.99
N LEU A 238 9.33 -3.16 -1.09
CA LEU A 238 8.53 -2.89 0.12
C LEU A 238 8.39 -4.14 0.99
N ASN A 239 8.24 -5.30 0.38
CA ASN A 239 8.12 -6.56 1.11
C ASN A 239 9.41 -6.94 1.85
N ASP A 240 10.58 -6.61 1.29
CA ASP A 240 11.89 -6.89 1.89
C ASP A 240 12.30 -5.82 2.92
N ALA A 241 11.79 -4.59 2.78
CA ALA A 241 12.09 -3.48 3.70
C ALA A 241 11.26 -3.52 4.99
N MET A 242 10.15 -4.26 5.00
CA MET A 242 9.23 -4.36 6.13
C MET A 242 9.90 -4.96 7.37
N ASP A 243 9.83 -4.24 8.48
CA ASP A 243 10.30 -4.72 9.77
C ASP A 243 9.21 -5.57 10.44
N ARG A 244 9.47 -6.87 10.52
CA ARG A 244 8.57 -7.86 11.14
C ARG A 244 9.05 -8.30 12.52
N SER A 245 10.11 -7.70 13.05
CA SER A 245 10.73 -8.15 14.31
C SER A 245 9.78 -8.06 15.52
N GLN A 246 8.79 -7.17 15.47
CA GLN A 246 7.79 -6.94 16.51
C GLN A 246 6.43 -7.57 16.18
N TRP A 247 6.33 -8.40 15.14
CA TRP A 247 5.06 -9.04 14.81
C TRP A 247 4.78 -10.20 15.75
N PRO A 248 3.58 -10.27 16.36
CA PRO A 248 3.23 -11.41 17.19
C PRO A 248 3.12 -12.68 16.35
N GLU A 249 3.45 -13.82 16.96
CA GLU A 249 3.27 -15.13 16.33
C GLU A 249 1.76 -15.41 16.18
N ALA A 250 1.24 -15.37 14.96
CA ALA A 250 -0.16 -15.68 14.67
C ALA A 250 -0.32 -17.18 14.36
N LYS A 251 -0.84 -17.95 15.31
CA LYS A 251 -1.17 -19.37 15.10
C LYS A 251 -2.54 -19.51 14.44
N LEU A 252 -2.56 -19.65 13.12
CA LEU A 252 -3.79 -19.91 12.38
C LEU A 252 -4.31 -21.33 12.67
N ILE A 253 -5.62 -21.41 12.94
CA ILE A 253 -6.33 -22.70 13.04
C ILE A 253 -6.33 -23.36 11.66
N ARG A 254 -5.94 -24.62 11.59
CA ARG A 254 -5.95 -25.41 10.37
C ARG A 254 -7.37 -25.93 10.13
N VAL A 255 -7.76 -26.05 8.85
CA VAL A 255 -9.10 -26.51 8.47
C VAL A 255 -9.42 -27.90 9.06
N HIS A 256 -8.44 -28.79 9.16
CA HIS A 256 -8.66 -30.12 9.76
C HIS A 256 -8.94 -30.06 11.26
N GLU A 257 -8.38 -29.09 11.99
CA GLU A 257 -8.63 -28.94 13.43
C GLU A 257 -10.10 -28.52 13.67
N ILE A 258 -10.65 -27.69 12.77
CA ILE A 258 -12.09 -27.34 12.78
C ILE A 258 -12.95 -28.56 12.45
N ALA A 259 -12.55 -29.34 11.44
CA ALA A 259 -13.28 -30.55 11.04
C ALA A 259 -13.26 -31.62 12.14
N GLU A 260 -12.12 -31.81 12.80
CA GLU A 260 -11.95 -32.73 13.92
C GLU A 260 -12.82 -32.30 15.11
N ALA A 261 -12.80 -31.02 15.48
CA ALA A 261 -13.66 -30.50 16.55
C ALA A 261 -15.15 -30.72 16.22
N ALA A 262 -15.56 -30.49 14.97
CA ALA A 262 -16.93 -30.76 14.53
C ALA A 262 -17.28 -32.25 14.64
N ALA A 263 -16.38 -33.16 14.25
CA ALA A 263 -16.59 -34.60 14.32
C ALA A 263 -16.69 -35.12 15.76
N ILE A 264 -15.87 -34.58 16.68
CA ILE A 264 -15.93 -34.90 18.11
C ILE A 264 -17.29 -34.51 18.69
N LEU A 265 -17.75 -33.28 18.42
CA LEU A 265 -19.04 -32.78 18.90
C LEU A 265 -20.22 -33.56 18.31
N GLN A 266 -20.15 -33.94 17.04
CA GLN A 266 -21.16 -34.82 16.42
C GLN A 266 -21.18 -36.20 17.09
N SER A 267 -20.01 -36.79 17.34
CA SER A 267 -19.89 -38.11 17.97
C SER A 267 -20.42 -38.11 19.41
N SER A 268 -20.39 -36.97 20.11
CA SER A 268 -20.98 -36.82 21.45
C SER A 268 -22.50 -36.57 21.41
N GLY A 269 -23.14 -36.64 20.24
CA GLY A 269 -24.57 -36.39 20.07
C GLY A 269 -24.98 -34.91 20.06
N ALA A 270 -24.01 -33.97 20.01
CA ALA A 270 -24.33 -32.55 19.94
C ALA A 270 -24.77 -32.15 18.52
N PRO A 271 -25.79 -31.28 18.37
CA PRO A 271 -26.18 -30.75 17.06
C PRO A 271 -25.13 -29.73 16.58
N VAL A 272 -24.36 -30.09 15.55
CA VAL A 272 -23.32 -29.23 14.98
C VAL A 272 -23.80 -28.60 13.66
N LYS A 273 -23.69 -27.28 13.56
CA LYS A 273 -23.87 -26.53 12.30
C LYS A 273 -22.59 -25.78 11.97
N ALA A 274 -22.06 -25.98 10.78
CA ALA A 274 -20.93 -25.21 10.27
C ALA A 274 -21.45 -24.03 9.42
N ALA A 275 -20.87 -22.86 9.61
CA ALA A 275 -21.13 -21.67 8.80
C ALA A 275 -19.80 -21.02 8.43
N ALA A 276 -19.75 -20.39 7.26
CA ALA A 276 -18.60 -19.62 6.80
C ALA A 276 -19.10 -18.26 6.29
N THR A 277 -18.37 -17.22 6.64
CA THR A 277 -18.62 -15.86 6.16
C THR A 277 -17.37 -15.39 5.42
N ASP A 278 -17.53 -14.93 4.19
CA ASP A 278 -16.45 -14.32 3.42
C ASP A 278 -16.51 -12.80 3.56
N ALA A 279 -15.46 -12.21 4.12
CA ALA A 279 -15.32 -10.76 4.23
C ALA A 279 -14.69 -10.22 2.95
N VAL A 280 -15.55 -9.71 2.06
CA VAL A 280 -15.15 -9.19 0.74
C VAL A 280 -14.10 -8.10 0.88
N ALA A 281 -12.94 -8.32 0.25
CA ALA A 281 -11.82 -7.41 0.26
C ALA A 281 -11.44 -6.93 1.68
N TYR A 282 -11.48 -7.83 2.67
CA TYR A 282 -11.26 -7.55 4.09
C TYR A 282 -10.21 -6.47 4.39
N TYR A 283 -9.02 -6.59 3.80
CA TYR A 283 -7.92 -5.62 4.02
C TYR A 283 -8.23 -4.20 3.55
N LYS A 284 -9.01 -4.06 2.46
CA LYS A 284 -9.42 -2.75 1.92
C LYS A 284 -10.46 -2.05 2.78
N GLN A 285 -11.09 -2.77 3.71
CA GLN A 285 -12.02 -2.18 4.66
C GLN A 285 -11.29 -1.33 5.71
N PHE A 286 -10.02 -1.66 5.99
CA PHE A 286 -9.20 -0.94 6.95
C PHE A 286 -8.42 0.18 6.26
N GLY A 287 -8.42 1.34 6.91
CA GLY A 287 -7.60 2.47 6.51
C GLY A 287 -6.13 2.25 6.77
N ARG A 288 -5.29 2.68 5.82
CA ARG A 288 -3.85 2.83 6.02
C ARG A 288 -3.55 4.11 6.79
N GLN A 289 -2.44 4.10 7.53
CA GLN A 289 -1.89 5.27 8.19
C GLN A 289 -1.59 6.39 7.16
N ALA A 290 -2.27 7.54 7.28
CA ALA A 290 -2.28 8.58 6.26
C ALA A 290 -0.91 9.19 5.94
N ARG A 291 0.01 9.23 6.91
CA ARG A 291 1.39 9.68 6.64
C ARG A 291 2.14 8.76 5.67
N GLU A 292 1.67 7.53 5.46
CA GLU A 292 2.36 6.46 4.72
C GLU A 292 1.74 6.19 3.34
N PHE A 293 0.74 6.97 2.90
CA PHE A 293 0.11 6.84 1.59
C PHE A 293 1.09 6.90 0.42
N HIS A 294 2.11 7.75 0.56
CA HIS A 294 3.18 7.93 -0.41
C HIS A 294 4.02 6.65 -0.67
N ARG A 295 3.85 5.59 0.14
CA ARG A 295 4.57 4.31 0.02
C ARG A 295 3.85 3.30 -0.87
N ASN A 296 2.62 3.55 -1.29
CA ASN A 296 1.81 2.62 -2.07
C ASN A 296 1.07 3.35 -3.19
N CYS A 297 1.83 3.76 -4.20
CA CYS A 297 1.28 4.41 -5.39
C CYS A 297 1.51 3.56 -6.64
N ALA A 298 0.69 3.84 -7.65
CA ALA A 298 0.80 3.30 -9.00
C ALA A 298 0.69 4.44 -10.02
N VAL A 299 1.16 4.23 -11.24
CA VAL A 299 1.08 5.22 -12.32
C VAL A 299 0.08 4.80 -13.39
N THR A 300 -0.72 5.75 -13.87
CA THR A 300 -1.71 5.58 -14.95
C THR A 300 -1.42 6.57 -16.08
N ALA A 301 -2.20 6.51 -17.18
CA ALA A 301 -2.08 7.48 -18.28
C ALA A 301 -2.34 8.93 -17.81
N ASP A 302 -3.23 9.08 -16.84
CA ASP A 302 -3.68 10.37 -16.33
C ASP A 302 -2.85 10.91 -15.17
N GLY A 303 -1.99 10.08 -14.57
CA GLY A 303 -1.10 10.50 -13.49
C GLY A 303 -0.80 9.36 -12.53
N PHE A 304 -1.20 9.52 -11.27
CA PHE A 304 -0.90 8.59 -10.19
C PHE A 304 -2.17 8.15 -9.47
N VAL A 305 -2.14 6.92 -8.98
CA VAL A 305 -3.17 6.37 -8.09
C VAL A 305 -2.52 6.09 -6.75
N VAL A 306 -3.18 6.56 -5.69
CA VAL A 306 -2.77 6.38 -4.30
C VAL A 306 -3.74 5.40 -3.66
N ASP A 307 -3.21 4.33 -3.06
CA ASP A 307 -4.01 3.32 -2.36
C ASP A 307 -4.13 3.67 -0.86
N HIS A 308 -5.36 3.89 -0.41
CA HIS A 308 -5.69 4.30 0.95
C HIS A 308 -6.03 3.13 1.87
N GLY A 309 -6.34 1.97 1.29
CA GLY A 309 -6.61 0.76 2.05
C GLY A 309 -5.33 0.11 2.55
N ALA A 310 -5.44 -0.72 3.58
CA ALA A 310 -4.38 -1.64 3.91
C ALA A 310 -4.14 -2.61 2.73
N SER A 311 -2.88 -2.94 2.45
CA SER A 311 -2.49 -3.84 1.35
C SER A 311 -1.93 -5.17 1.89
N LEU A 312 -1.96 -6.21 1.06
CA LEU A 312 -1.34 -7.50 1.34
C LEU A 312 0.19 -7.43 1.18
N PRO A 313 1.01 -8.12 2.01
CA PRO A 313 0.73 -8.78 3.29
C PRO A 313 1.40 -8.01 4.45
N ARG A 314 0.64 -7.29 5.30
CA ARG A 314 1.26 -6.30 6.21
C ARG A 314 1.05 -6.48 7.72
N ARG A 315 0.39 -7.56 8.18
CA ARG A 315 0.55 -8.17 9.53
C ARG A 315 -0.20 -9.51 9.56
N GLY A 316 0.42 -10.61 10.00
CA GLY A 316 -0.29 -11.87 10.30
C GLY A 316 -0.45 -12.95 9.20
N ARG A 317 0.53 -13.15 8.30
CA ARG A 317 0.60 -14.42 7.53
C ARG A 317 1.56 -15.41 8.23
N PRO A 318 1.28 -16.73 8.24
CA PRO A 318 2.27 -17.75 8.54
C PRO A 318 3.51 -17.63 7.65
N GLU A 319 4.67 -17.82 8.26
CA GLU A 319 5.91 -18.09 7.56
C GLU A 319 5.73 -19.31 6.62
N ARG A 320 6.29 -19.20 5.42
CA ARG A 320 6.62 -20.28 4.48
C ARG A 320 5.52 -21.30 4.14
N ALA A 321 4.93 -21.14 2.96
CA ALA A 321 4.44 -22.27 2.15
C ALA A 321 5.43 -22.52 0.98
N GLY A 322 6.72 -22.63 1.31
CA GLY A 322 7.82 -22.72 0.34
C GLY A 322 8.80 -23.87 0.54
N ASP A 323 8.85 -24.52 1.71
CA ASP A 323 9.82 -25.58 2.02
C ASP A 323 9.15 -26.97 2.16
N LEU A 324 8.24 -27.30 1.24
CA LEU A 324 7.80 -28.68 1.00
C LEU A 324 7.64 -28.91 -0.51
N ARG A 325 8.78 -29.14 -1.18
CA ARG A 325 8.92 -30.08 -2.28
C ARG A 325 10.21 -30.85 -2.08
#